data_AF-A0A9E4GQ62-F1
#
_entry.id   AF-A0A9E4GQ62-F1
#
_cell.length_a   1.000
_cell.length_b   1.000
_cell.length_c   1.000
_cell.angle_alpha   90.00
_cell.angle_beta   90.00
_cell.angle_gamma   90.00
#
_symmetry.space_group_name_H-M   'P 1'
#
loop_
_entity.id
_entity.type
_entity.pdbx_description
1 polymer ?
#
loop_
_entity_poly.entity_id
_entity_poly.type
_entity_poly.pdbx_seq_one_letter_code
_entity_poly.pdbx_strand_id
1 'polypeptide(L)'
;MLLARKTGTALFLALVLLVSTFGLTAQDMMYSEAPMLAELVAAEELPALEERLPDNPLVLQPLEEIGSYGGTLRRGSANLGTYLTHNFTREPLTMSHLPITGDG
;
A
#
# COMPACT_ATOMS: atom_id res chain seq x y z
N MET A 1 -37.68 -40.53 -15.29
CA MET A 1 -36.31 -40.07 -15.63
C MET A 1 -36.14 -38.54 -15.76
N LEU A 2 -37.07 -37.70 -15.26
CA LEU A 2 -36.96 -36.22 -15.28
C LEU A 2 -36.64 -35.58 -13.91
N LEU A 3 -36.79 -36.31 -12.80
CA LEU A 3 -36.64 -35.75 -11.44
C LEU A 3 -35.18 -35.59 -10.99
N ALA A 4 -34.28 -36.50 -11.40
CA ALA A 4 -32.86 -36.48 -11.02
C ALA A 4 -32.02 -35.39 -11.73
N ARG A 5 -32.50 -34.84 -12.86
CA ARG A 5 -31.83 -33.74 -13.58
C ARG A 5 -32.14 -32.36 -12.97
N LYS A 6 -33.24 -32.24 -12.23
CA LYS A 6 -33.69 -30.98 -11.58
C LYS A 6 -33.01 -30.73 -10.23
N THR A 7 -32.64 -31.79 -9.52
CA THR A 7 -31.95 -31.69 -8.22
C THR A 7 -30.49 -31.24 -8.38
N GLY A 8 -29.80 -31.68 -9.44
CA GLY A 8 -28.42 -31.26 -9.71
C GLY A 8 -28.30 -29.77 -10.10
N THR A 9 -29.27 -29.25 -10.86
CA THR A 9 -29.32 -27.82 -11.20
C THR A 9 -29.68 -26.95 -9.99
N ALA A 10 -30.59 -27.41 -9.12
CA ALA A 10 -30.88 -26.73 -7.86
C ALA A 10 -29.68 -26.68 -6.90
N LEU A 11 -28.90 -27.77 -6.81
CA LEU A 11 -27.70 -27.82 -5.97
C LEU A 11 -26.59 -26.91 -6.53
N PHE A 12 -26.44 -26.86 -7.86
CA PHE A 12 -25.49 -25.98 -8.52
C PHE A 12 -25.86 -24.50 -8.35
N LEU A 13 -27.15 -24.15 -8.46
CA LEU A 13 -27.62 -22.79 -8.20
C LEU A 13 -27.47 -22.38 -6.73
N ALA A 14 -27.70 -23.30 -5.78
CA ALA A 14 -27.48 -23.06 -4.36
C ALA A 14 -25.99 -22.84 -4.05
N LEU A 15 -25.09 -23.61 -4.69
CA LEU A 15 -23.65 -23.42 -4.59
C LEU A 15 -23.21 -22.07 -5.16
N VAL A 16 -23.74 -21.68 -6.33
CA VAL A 16 -23.46 -20.38 -6.95
C VAL A 16 -23.96 -19.23 -6.07
N LEU A 17 -25.14 -19.35 -5.46
CA LEU A 17 -25.66 -18.37 -4.50
C LEU A 17 -24.78 -18.25 -3.25
N LEU A 18 -24.26 -19.37 -2.74
CA LEU A 18 -23.38 -19.39 -1.55
C LEU A 18 -22.00 -18.78 -1.84
N VAL A 19 -21.46 -18.98 -3.05
CA VAL A 19 -20.24 -18.30 -3.51
C VAL A 19 -20.46 -16.80 -3.73
N SER A 20 -21.66 -16.40 -4.17
CA SER A 20 -21.98 -14.99 -4.46
C SER A 20 -22.06 -14.12 -3.20
N THR A 21 -22.44 -14.68 -2.05
CA THR A 21 -22.49 -13.94 -0.77
C THR A 21 -21.12 -13.69 -0.14
N PHE A 22 -20.07 -14.40 -0.58
CA PHE A 22 -18.69 -14.18 -0.11
C PHE A 22 -17.98 -13.00 -0.81
N GLY A 23 -18.49 -12.52 -1.95
CA GLY A 23 -17.87 -11.44 -2.72
C GLY A 23 -18.22 -10.02 -2.27
N LEU A 24 -19.01 -9.86 -1.20
CA LEU A 24 -19.53 -8.57 -0.74
C LEU A 24 -18.90 -8.08 0.58
N THR A 25 -17.74 -8.60 0.96
CA THR A 25 -16.90 -7.87 1.91
C THR A 25 -16.14 -6.85 1.07
N ALA A 26 -16.48 -5.57 1.23
CA ALA A 26 -15.60 -4.49 0.83
C ALA A 26 -14.18 -4.88 1.23
N GLN A 27 -13.27 -4.98 0.26
CA GLN A 27 -11.87 -5.12 0.57
C GLN A 27 -11.50 -3.85 1.34
N ASP A 28 -11.55 -3.90 2.68
CA ASP A 28 -10.66 -3.10 3.49
C ASP A 28 -9.29 -3.46 2.95
N MET A 29 -8.75 -2.55 2.13
CA MET A 29 -7.40 -2.65 1.63
C MET A 29 -6.53 -2.48 2.87
N MET A 30 -6.30 -3.57 3.59
CA MET A 30 -5.47 -3.58 4.79
C MET A 30 -4.11 -3.03 4.39
N TYR A 31 -3.87 -1.78 4.74
CA TYR A 31 -2.57 -1.18 4.56
C TYR A 31 -1.57 -1.98 5.39
N SER A 32 -0.38 -2.19 4.83
CA SER A 32 0.71 -2.83 5.55
C SER A 32 1.69 -1.76 5.99
N GLU A 33 2.35 -1.98 7.13
CA GLU A 33 3.41 -1.10 7.62
C GLU A 33 4.72 -1.86 7.84
N ALA A 34 5.80 -1.11 8.04
CA ALA A 34 7.10 -1.69 8.35
C ALA A 34 7.04 -2.44 9.70
N PRO A 35 7.67 -3.63 9.83
CA PRO A 35 7.63 -4.42 11.07
C PRO A 35 8.06 -3.64 12.32
N MET A 36 9.07 -2.76 12.19
CA MET A 36 9.54 -1.92 13.29
C MET A 36 8.48 -0.93 13.80
N LEU A 37 7.51 -0.53 12.97
CA LEU A 37 6.42 0.36 13.38
C LEU A 37 5.30 -0.43 14.06
N ALA A 38 5.00 -1.63 13.56
CA ALA A 38 4.02 -2.52 14.19
C ALA A 38 4.40 -2.87 15.63
N GLU A 39 5.70 -3.04 15.92
CA GLU A 39 6.21 -3.22 17.29
C GLU A 39 5.91 -2.02 18.20
N LEU A 40 6.03 -0.78 17.67
CA LEU A 40 5.72 0.44 18.42
C LEU A 40 4.21 0.64 18.64
N VAL A 41 3.38 0.24 17.67
CA VAL A 41 1.93 0.22 17.82
C VAL A 41 1.52 -0.78 18.90
N ALA A 42 2.10 -1.98 18.89
CA ALA A 42 1.86 -3.00 19.91
C ALA A 42 2.34 -2.57 21.31
N ALA A 43 3.36 -1.70 21.37
CA ALA A 43 3.84 -1.09 22.60
C ALA A 43 3.02 0.15 23.04
N GLU A 44 1.98 0.54 22.30
CA GLU A 44 1.17 1.75 22.53
C GLU A 44 1.99 3.07 22.44
N GLU A 45 3.18 3.03 21.85
CA GLU A 45 4.04 4.19 21.64
C GLU A 45 3.71 4.94 20.34
N LEU A 46 2.95 4.31 19.44
CA LEU A 46 2.53 4.86 18.16
C LEU A 46 1.05 4.55 17.90
N PRO A 47 0.26 5.50 17.36
CA PRO A 47 -1.13 5.22 16.94
C PRO A 47 -1.19 4.19 15.81
N ALA A 48 -2.35 3.51 15.71
CA ALA A 48 -2.62 2.55 14.64
C ALA A 48 -2.44 3.17 13.25
N LEU A 49 -2.15 2.33 12.25
CA LEU A 49 -1.84 2.78 10.89
C LEU A 49 -3.00 3.58 10.26
N GLU A 50 -4.23 3.13 10.49
CA GLU A 50 -5.45 3.72 9.97
C GLU A 50 -5.68 5.14 10.50
N GLU A 51 -5.24 5.43 11.71
CA GLU A 51 -5.33 6.77 12.31
C GLU A 51 -4.25 7.73 11.79
N ARG A 52 -3.13 7.18 11.30
CA ARG A 52 -2.00 7.97 10.77
C ARG A 52 -2.16 8.31 9.29
N LEU A 53 -2.88 7.50 8.53
CA LEU A 53 -3.12 7.74 7.10
C LEU A 53 -4.27 8.76 6.92
N PRO A 54 -4.16 9.68 5.95
CA PRO A 54 -5.28 10.52 5.57
C PRO A 54 -6.35 9.69 4.84
N ASP A 55 -7.59 10.17 4.82
CA ASP A 55 -8.73 9.50 4.14
C ASP A 55 -8.45 9.16 2.67
N ASN A 56 -7.62 9.98 1.99
CA ASN A 56 -7.20 9.79 0.61
C ASN A 56 -5.66 9.75 0.51
N PRO A 57 -5.02 8.59 0.74
CA PRO A 57 -3.58 8.47 0.68
C PRO A 57 -3.08 8.55 -0.77
N LEU A 58 -1.89 9.13 -0.96
CA LEU A 58 -1.22 9.12 -2.26
C LEU A 58 -0.77 7.69 -2.60
N VAL A 59 -1.28 7.16 -3.71
CA VAL A 59 -0.88 5.85 -4.21
C VAL A 59 0.17 6.02 -5.30
N LEU A 60 1.35 5.44 -5.09
CA LEU A 60 2.45 5.46 -6.06
C LEU A 60 2.54 4.12 -6.79
N GLN A 61 2.67 4.16 -8.11
CA GLN A 61 2.96 2.97 -8.92
C GLN A 61 4.47 2.69 -8.88
N PRO A 62 4.91 1.48 -8.50
CA PRO A 62 6.33 1.13 -8.53
C PRO A 62 6.89 1.19 -9.96
N LEU A 63 8.16 1.58 -10.09
CA LEU A 63 8.84 1.64 -11.39
C LEU A 63 9.10 0.23 -11.96
N GLU A 64 9.55 -0.70 -11.11
CA GLU A 64 9.89 -2.07 -11.48
C GLU A 64 8.94 -3.07 -10.81
N GLU A 65 8.99 -3.15 -9.47
CA GLU A 65 8.17 -4.10 -8.71
C GLU A 65 7.80 -3.58 -7.31
N ILE A 66 6.86 -4.26 -6.65
CA ILE A 66 6.46 -3.97 -5.28
C ILE A 66 7.64 -4.30 -4.35
N GLY A 67 8.10 -3.31 -3.59
CA GLY A 67 9.21 -3.46 -2.65
C GLY A 67 8.83 -4.22 -1.37
N SER A 68 9.85 -4.57 -0.59
CA SER A 68 9.71 -5.16 0.75
C SER A 68 10.21 -4.20 1.82
N TYR A 69 9.57 -4.20 3.00
CA TYR A 69 9.99 -3.34 4.11
C TYR A 69 11.33 -3.76 4.70
N GLY A 70 12.21 -2.77 4.93
CA GLY A 70 13.44 -2.94 5.71
C GLY A 70 14.72 -2.58 4.96
N GLY A 71 15.84 -3.07 5.49
CA GLY A 71 17.19 -2.76 5.00
C GLY A 71 17.77 -1.45 5.56
N THR A 72 18.95 -1.09 5.07
CA THR A 72 19.62 0.17 5.44
C THR A 72 20.29 0.76 4.21
N LEU A 73 19.82 1.92 3.77
CA LEU A 73 20.40 2.65 2.65
C LEU A 73 21.74 3.27 3.07
N ARG A 74 22.85 2.65 2.67
CA ARG A 74 24.21 3.19 2.89
C ARG A 74 24.57 4.14 1.76
N ARG A 75 24.95 5.37 2.10
CA ARG A 75 25.26 6.44 1.15
C ARG A 75 26.44 7.27 1.64
N GLY A 76 27.22 7.84 0.72
CA GLY A 76 28.28 8.81 1.01
C GLY A 76 27.95 10.16 0.37
N SER A 77 28.24 11.26 1.07
CA SER A 77 28.12 12.62 0.53
C SER A 77 29.39 13.41 0.80
N ALA A 78 29.90 14.11 -0.21
CA ALA A 78 31.04 15.02 -0.07
C ALA A 78 30.65 16.39 0.53
N ASN A 79 29.35 16.70 0.58
CA ASN A 79 28.82 17.92 1.18
C ASN A 79 27.68 17.55 2.15
N LEU A 80 27.83 17.92 3.42
CA LEU A 80 26.88 17.60 4.49
C LEU A 80 25.59 18.44 4.42
N GLY A 81 25.59 19.55 3.67
CA GLY A 81 24.64 20.64 3.86
C GLY A 81 23.31 20.54 3.10
N THR A 82 23.31 20.44 1.76
CA THR A 82 22.23 21.16 1.06
C THR A 82 21.56 20.46 -0.12
N TYR A 83 22.22 19.55 -0.83
CA TYR A 83 21.62 18.98 -2.05
C TYR A 83 20.83 17.69 -1.80
N LEU A 84 21.31 16.84 -0.90
CA LEU A 84 20.79 15.47 -0.74
C LEU A 84 19.72 15.36 0.35
N THR A 85 19.79 16.17 1.40
CA THR A 85 18.78 16.21 2.46
C THR A 85 17.46 16.79 1.95
N HIS A 86 17.48 17.58 0.88
CA HIS A 86 16.28 18.20 0.32
C HIS A 86 15.61 17.38 -0.79
N ASN A 87 16.35 16.52 -1.50
CA ASN A 87 15.78 15.81 -2.66
C ASN A 87 15.17 14.44 -2.30
N PHE A 88 15.69 13.76 -1.27
CA PHE A 88 15.18 12.44 -0.85
C PHE A 88 13.97 12.50 0.08
N THR A 89 13.78 13.63 0.76
CA THR A 89 12.70 13.85 1.75
C THR A 89 11.59 14.74 1.21
N ARG A 90 11.69 15.16 -0.06
CA ARG A 90 10.70 16.03 -0.69
C ARG A 90 9.41 15.25 -0.87
N GLU A 91 8.35 15.72 -0.20
CA GLU A 91 7.00 15.29 -0.51
C GLU A 91 6.66 15.66 -1.97
N PRO A 92 6.03 14.75 -2.74
CA PRO A 92 5.68 15.00 -4.14
C PRO A 92 4.74 16.19 -4.33
N LEU A 93 4.03 16.64 -3.28
CA LEU A 93 3.16 17.82 -3.30
C LEU A 93 3.90 19.16 -3.27
N THR A 94 5.20 19.20 -2.93
CA THR A 94 6.02 20.42 -2.91
C THR A 94 7.26 20.29 -3.80
N MET A 95 7.10 19.68 -4.98
CA MET A 95 8.09 19.81 -6.05
C MET A 95 8.16 21.28 -6.51
N SER A 96 9.00 22.08 -5.85
CA SER A 96 9.52 23.28 -6.49
C SER A 96 10.20 22.82 -7.78
N HIS A 97 9.60 23.13 -8.93
CA HIS A 97 10.26 23.04 -10.23
C HIS A 97 11.54 23.88 -10.11
N LEU A 98 12.67 23.23 -9.86
CA LEU A 98 13.93 23.91 -10.09
C LEU A 98 13.99 24.16 -11.59
N PRO A 99 14.35 25.38 -12.03
CA PRO A 99 14.82 25.51 -13.39
C PRO A 99 15.97 24.53 -13.52
N ILE A 100 15.89 23.64 -14.50
CA ILE A 100 17.04 22.90 -15.01
C ILE A 100 18.00 23.96 -15.54
N THR A 101 18.81 24.54 -14.66
CA THR A 101 20.03 25.25 -15.07
C THR A 101 21.04 24.17 -15.42
N GLY A 102 20.87 23.69 -16.64
CA GLY A 102 21.97 23.14 -17.42
C GLY A 102 22.82 24.31 -17.88
N ASP A 103 23.88 24.60 -17.12
CA ASP A 103 25.00 25.42 -17.52
C ASP A 103 26.20 25.19 -16.58
N GLY A 104 26.95 24.11 -16.88
CA GLY A 104 28.32 23.90 -16.42
C GLY A 104 28.51 22.75 -15.45
#